data_AF-A0A930VZP1-F1
#
_entry.id   AF-A0A930VZP1-F1
#
_cell.length_a   1.000
_cell.length_b   1.000
_cell.length_c   1.000
_cell.angle_alpha   90.00
_cell.angle_beta   90.00
_cell.angle_gamma   90.00
#
_symmetry.space_group_name_H-M   'P 1'
#
loop_
_entity.id
_entity.type
_entity.pdbx_description
1 polymer ?
#
loop_
_entity_poly.entity_id
_entity_poly.type
_entity_poly.pdbx_seq_one_letter_code
_entity_poly.pdbx_strand_id
1 'polypeptide(L)'
;MKKQDMYDSDVMAARPLESFLHDSNAHDDMKIKRVRFRLGKEGVCTFWLLCEALALTDGHILSYRNDEDILTLMDYLWCESFEEVERNLSCFADVGLINSEYLRDGRIVSERMLENASQVGKKRAAGAKAASNRWAKKKQ
;
A
#
# COMPACT_ATOMS: atom_id res chain seq x y z
N MET A 1 -16.00 19.61 -1.93
CA MET A 1 -15.96 18.71 -0.76
C MET A 1 -17.04 19.18 0.22
N LYS A 2 -18.08 18.39 0.47
CA LYS A 2 -19.13 18.77 1.42
C LYS A 2 -18.54 18.64 2.83
N LYS A 3 -18.97 19.45 3.80
CA LYS A 3 -18.46 19.43 5.21
C LYS A 3 -18.50 18.04 5.86
N GLN A 4 -19.34 17.14 5.35
CA GLN A 4 -19.47 15.75 5.78
C GLN A 4 -18.22 14.89 5.50
N ASP A 5 -17.52 15.16 4.39
CA ASP A 5 -16.37 14.35 3.92
C ASP A 5 -15.08 14.64 4.72
N MET A 6 -15.05 15.73 5.50
CA MET A 6 -13.82 16.22 6.13
C MET A 6 -13.37 15.40 7.36
N TYR A 7 -14.23 14.55 7.91
CA TYR A 7 -13.93 13.69 9.05
C TYR A 7 -14.24 12.22 8.80
N ASP A 8 -14.51 11.86 7.55
CA ASP A 8 -14.75 10.48 7.18
C ASP A 8 -13.43 9.70 7.24
N SER A 9 -13.41 8.60 8.00
CA SER A 9 -12.20 7.80 8.19
C SER A 9 -11.73 7.13 6.91
N ASP A 10 -12.65 6.81 6.00
CA ASP A 10 -12.36 6.07 4.78
C ASP A 10 -11.78 7.02 3.73
N VAL A 11 -12.33 8.24 3.65
CA VAL A 11 -11.75 9.34 2.85
C VAL A 11 -10.34 9.69 3.34
N MET A 12 -10.11 9.65 4.66
CA MET A 12 -8.79 9.91 5.25
C MET A 12 -7.82 8.74 5.09
N ALA A 13 -8.35 7.51 5.05
CA ALA A 13 -7.58 6.29 4.83
C ALA A 13 -7.09 6.20 3.39
N ALA A 14 -7.87 6.62 2.40
CA ALA A 14 -7.47 6.61 1.00
C ALA A 14 -6.32 7.57 0.65
N ARG A 15 -5.96 8.51 1.53
CA ARG A 15 -4.86 9.45 1.28
C ARG A 15 -3.51 8.76 1.43
N PRO A 16 -2.48 9.17 0.68
CA PRO A 16 -1.15 8.59 0.75
C PRO A 16 -0.62 8.55 2.18
N LEU A 17 0.13 7.50 2.50
CA LEU A 17 0.76 7.31 3.80
C LEU A 17 2.18 7.85 3.72
N GLU A 18 2.47 8.93 4.47
CA GLU A 18 3.83 9.47 4.62
C GLU A 18 4.79 8.47 5.28
N SER A 19 4.24 7.49 6.01
CA SER A 19 4.96 6.35 6.58
C SER A 19 4.00 5.20 6.81
N PHE A 20 4.52 3.97 6.75
CA PHE A 20 3.84 2.77 7.22
C PHE A 20 4.78 1.96 8.11
N LEU A 21 4.21 1.09 8.94
CA LEU A 21 5.00 0.27 9.85
C LEU A 21 5.69 -0.85 9.08
N HIS A 22 7.02 -0.81 9.11
CA HIS A 22 7.88 -1.95 8.81
C HIS A 22 8.08 -2.73 10.12
N ASP A 23 7.60 -3.97 10.17
CA ASP A 23 7.73 -4.77 11.39
C ASP A 23 9.17 -5.29 11.50
N SER A 24 9.85 -5.00 12.60
CA SER A 24 11.23 -5.48 12.83
C SER A 24 11.33 -7.01 12.82
N ASN A 25 10.23 -7.70 13.11
CA ASN A 25 10.09 -9.15 13.02
C ASN A 25 9.51 -9.64 11.68
N ALA A 26 9.37 -8.80 10.65
CA ALA A 26 8.85 -9.22 9.33
C ALA A 26 9.70 -10.34 8.70
N HIS A 27 10.97 -10.44 9.07
CA HIS A 27 11.84 -11.54 8.66
C HIS A 27 11.37 -12.92 9.16
N ASP A 28 10.50 -12.94 10.19
CA ASP A 28 9.88 -14.15 10.74
C ASP A 28 8.56 -14.54 10.09
N ASP A 29 7.92 -13.61 9.37
CA ASP A 29 6.70 -13.86 8.63
C ASP A 29 6.92 -14.96 7.59
N MET A 30 6.02 -15.96 7.57
CA MET A 30 6.14 -17.12 6.70
C MET A 30 5.99 -16.76 5.22
N LYS A 31 5.18 -15.75 4.87
CA LYS A 31 5.02 -15.24 3.50
C LYS A 31 6.31 -14.58 3.03
N ILE A 32 6.94 -13.76 3.87
CA ILE A 32 8.25 -13.13 3.58
C ILE A 32 9.36 -14.19 3.48
N LYS A 33 9.37 -15.20 4.35
CA LYS A 33 10.27 -16.37 4.24
C LYS A 33 10.09 -17.09 2.89
N ARG A 34 8.86 -17.31 2.44
CA ARG A 34 8.57 -17.94 1.14
C ARG A 34 9.05 -17.11 -0.04
N VAL A 35 8.86 -15.79 -0.02
CA VAL A 35 9.43 -14.89 -1.03
C VAL A 35 10.94 -15.04 -1.08
N ARG A 36 11.61 -14.96 0.08
CA ARG A 36 13.07 -15.11 0.16
C ARG A 36 13.57 -16.44 -0.39
N PHE A 37 12.84 -17.54 -0.19
CA PHE A 37 13.20 -18.85 -0.75
C PHE A 37 13.02 -18.93 -2.27
N ARG A 38 12.05 -18.20 -2.84
CA ARG A 38 11.73 -18.25 -4.28
C ARG A 38 12.50 -17.20 -5.10
N LEU A 39 12.71 -16.02 -4.54
CA LEU A 39 13.22 -14.82 -5.22
C LEU A 39 14.49 -14.24 -4.60
N GLY A 40 14.99 -14.84 -3.51
CA GLY A 40 16.17 -14.34 -2.80
C GLY A 40 15.91 -13.09 -1.98
N LYS A 41 17.00 -12.43 -1.54
CA LYS A 41 16.90 -11.18 -0.76
C LYS A 41 16.32 -10.04 -1.58
N GLU A 42 16.68 -9.96 -2.86
CA GLU A 42 16.17 -8.94 -3.77
C GLU A 42 14.66 -8.98 -3.87
N GLY A 43 14.03 -10.16 -4.03
CA GLY A 43 12.56 -10.23 -4.05
C GLY A 43 11.88 -9.75 -2.76
N VAL A 44 12.55 -9.84 -1.61
CA VAL A 44 12.05 -9.22 -0.36
C VAL A 44 12.17 -7.71 -0.41
N CYS A 45 13.29 -7.17 -0.92
CA CYS A 45 13.46 -5.74 -1.15
C CYS A 45 12.39 -5.21 -2.12
N THR A 46 12.17 -5.88 -3.25
CA THR A 46 11.15 -5.56 -4.24
C THR A 46 9.75 -5.53 -3.63
N PHE A 47 9.43 -6.46 -2.72
CA PHE A 47 8.14 -6.42 -2.03
C PHE A 47 7.97 -5.17 -1.14
N TRP A 48 9.04 -4.70 -0.50
CA TRP A 48 8.98 -3.47 0.29
C TRP A 48 8.87 -2.22 -0.58
N LEU A 49 9.58 -2.17 -1.72
CA LEU A 49 9.38 -1.12 -2.73
C LEU A 49 7.92 -1.09 -3.23
N LEU A 50 7.31 -2.25 -3.43
CA LEU A 50 5.88 -2.32 -3.76
C LEU A 50 4.99 -1.74 -2.67
N CYS A 51 5.29 -2.02 -1.39
CA CYS A 51 4.55 -1.43 -0.27
C CYS A 51 4.69 0.09 -0.22
N GLU A 52 5.88 0.63 -0.52
CA GLU A 52 6.12 2.07 -0.62
C GLU A 52 5.34 2.71 -1.76
N ALA A 53 5.35 2.10 -2.95
CA ALA A 53 4.57 2.56 -4.09
C ALA A 53 3.06 2.56 -3.78
N LEU A 54 2.55 1.50 -3.15
CA LEU A 54 1.15 1.43 -2.68
C LEU A 54 0.86 2.50 -1.62
N ALA A 55 1.76 2.73 -0.68
CA ALA A 55 1.60 3.74 0.38
C ALA A 55 1.46 5.15 -0.21
N LEU A 56 2.25 5.48 -1.25
CA LEU A 56 2.26 6.79 -1.89
C LEU A 56 1.10 7.01 -2.87
N THR A 57 0.35 5.96 -3.22
CA THR A 57 -0.75 6.02 -4.17
C THR A 57 -2.09 6.26 -3.48
N ASP A 58 -2.91 7.17 -4.02
CA ASP A 58 -4.28 7.37 -3.58
C ASP A 58 -5.08 6.07 -3.66
N GLY A 59 -5.76 5.72 -2.57
CA GLY A 59 -6.52 4.48 -2.43
C GLY A 59 -5.66 3.22 -2.23
N HIS A 60 -4.33 3.33 -2.30
CA HIS A 60 -3.38 2.23 -2.13
C HIS A 60 -3.58 1.07 -3.10
N ILE A 61 -3.88 1.41 -4.36
CA ILE A 61 -4.07 0.46 -5.46
C ILE A 61 -3.21 0.91 -6.64
N LEU A 62 -2.35 0.04 -7.14
CA LEU A 62 -1.60 0.27 -8.37
C LEU A 62 -2.27 -0.45 -9.54
N SER A 63 -2.21 0.14 -10.74
CA SER A 63 -2.66 -0.49 -11.97
C SER A 63 -1.59 -1.43 -12.54
N TYR A 64 -2.03 -2.49 -13.19
CA TYR A 64 -1.21 -3.51 -13.85
C TYR A 64 -1.94 -4.05 -15.09
N ARG A 65 -2.30 -3.19 -16.05
CA ARG A 65 -3.20 -3.55 -17.15
C ARG A 65 -2.60 -3.48 -18.53
N ASN A 66 -1.57 -2.66 -18.69
CA ASN A 66 -0.95 -2.37 -19.98
C ASN A 66 0.56 -2.15 -19.81
N ASP A 67 1.26 -2.03 -20.93
CA ASP A 67 2.71 -1.89 -20.94
C ASP A 67 3.21 -0.63 -20.22
N GLU A 68 2.45 0.48 -20.24
CA GLU A 68 2.81 1.72 -19.52
C GLU A 68 2.75 1.53 -18.00
N ASP A 69 1.74 0.81 -17.50
CA ASP A 69 1.65 0.42 -16.09
C ASP A 69 2.86 -0.45 -15.69
N ILE A 70 3.25 -1.40 -16.55
CA ILE A 70 4.38 -2.30 -16.30
C ILE A 70 5.69 -1.52 -16.28
N LEU A 71 5.92 -0.62 -17.24
CA LEU A 71 7.09 0.26 -17.28
C LEU A 71 7.19 1.14 -16.02
N THR A 72 6.05 1.65 -15.53
CA THR A 72 5.99 2.43 -14.29
C THR A 72 6.37 1.56 -13.08
N LEU A 73 5.90 0.31 -13.04
CA LEU A 73 6.27 -0.63 -11.99
C LEU A 73 7.74 -1.04 -12.06
N MET A 74 8.32 -1.18 -13.26
CA MET A 74 9.75 -1.48 -13.40
C MET A 74 10.60 -0.40 -12.72
N ASP A 75 10.25 0.88 -12.91
CA ASP A 75 10.93 2.00 -12.26
C ASP A 75 10.76 1.96 -10.73
N TYR A 76 9.53 1.77 -10.23
CA TYR A 76 9.28 1.71 -8.78
C TYR A 76 9.94 0.52 -8.10
N LEU A 77 9.92 -0.64 -8.75
CA LEU A 77 10.32 -1.93 -8.18
C LEU A 77 11.77 -2.29 -8.50
N TRP A 78 12.48 -1.42 -9.23
CA TRP A 78 13.83 -1.65 -9.75
C TRP A 78 13.96 -2.98 -10.50
N CYS A 79 12.96 -3.29 -11.32
CA CYS A 79 12.98 -4.47 -12.17
C CYS A 79 13.57 -4.12 -13.54
N GLU A 80 14.35 -5.02 -14.13
CA GLU A 80 15.04 -4.79 -15.40
C GLU A 80 14.23 -5.25 -16.62
N SER A 81 13.13 -5.99 -16.39
CA SER A 81 12.31 -6.56 -17.47
C SER A 81 10.85 -6.76 -17.06
N PHE A 82 9.98 -6.94 -18.06
CA PHE A 82 8.56 -7.25 -17.87
C PHE A 82 8.40 -8.62 -17.20
N GLU A 83 9.22 -9.61 -17.61
CA GLU A 83 9.23 -10.94 -17.04
C GLU A 83 9.60 -10.92 -15.55
N GLU A 84 10.48 -10.02 -15.15
CA GLU A 84 10.82 -9.86 -13.74
C GLU A 84 9.68 -9.28 -12.92
N VAL A 85 8.95 -8.28 -13.44
CA VAL A 85 7.74 -7.76 -12.78
C VAL A 85 6.71 -8.86 -12.62
N GLU A 86 6.39 -9.60 -13.69
CA GLU A 86 5.45 -10.73 -13.66
C GLU A 86 5.86 -11.80 -12.64
N ARG A 87 7.14 -12.20 -12.66
CA ARG A 87 7.69 -13.20 -11.73
C ARG A 87 7.52 -12.76 -10.27
N ASN A 88 7.80 -11.49 -9.99
CA ASN A 88 7.68 -10.92 -8.64
C ASN A 88 6.21 -10.85 -8.20
N LEU A 89 5.32 -10.25 -9.01
CA LEU A 89 3.90 -10.12 -8.70
C LEU A 89 3.21 -11.48 -8.53
N SER A 90 3.50 -12.43 -9.42
CA SER A 90 3.01 -13.81 -9.32
C SER A 90 3.44 -14.47 -8.02
N CYS A 91 4.73 -14.34 -7.64
CA CYS A 91 5.20 -14.86 -6.37
C CYS A 91 4.53 -14.20 -5.16
N PHE A 92 4.32 -12.87 -5.18
CA PHE A 92 3.68 -12.14 -4.09
C PHE A 92 2.21 -12.53 -3.93
N ALA A 93 1.50 -12.75 -5.04
CA ALA A 93 0.12 -13.23 -5.04
C ALA A 93 0.03 -14.67 -4.50
N ASP A 94 0.91 -15.56 -4.98
CA ASP A 94 1.00 -16.96 -4.55
C ASP A 94 1.18 -17.11 -3.03
N VAL A 95 2.00 -16.25 -2.43
CA VAL A 95 2.24 -16.30 -0.98
C VAL A 95 1.22 -15.49 -0.18
N GLY A 96 0.29 -14.80 -0.85
CA GLY A 96 -0.78 -14.00 -0.26
C GLY A 96 -0.31 -12.69 0.36
N LEU A 97 0.73 -12.05 -0.19
CA LEU A 97 1.16 -10.70 0.18
C LEU A 97 0.38 -9.62 -0.58
N ILE A 98 -0.07 -9.96 -1.80
CA ILE A 98 -1.05 -9.21 -2.57
C ILE A 98 -2.22 -10.13 -2.95
N ASN A 99 -3.38 -9.55 -3.23
CA ASN A 99 -4.57 -10.33 -3.54
C ASN A 99 -4.57 -10.81 -5.00
N SER A 100 -4.67 -12.13 -5.18
CA SER A 100 -4.58 -12.77 -6.49
C SER A 100 -5.78 -12.52 -7.42
N GLU A 101 -6.99 -12.31 -6.87
CA GLU A 101 -8.17 -11.96 -7.65
C GLU A 101 -8.05 -10.55 -8.21
N TYR A 102 -7.65 -9.58 -7.39
CA TYR A 102 -7.41 -8.23 -7.87
C TYR A 102 -6.28 -8.17 -8.91
N LEU A 103 -5.23 -8.98 -8.72
CA LEU A 103 -4.13 -9.04 -9.68
C LEU A 103 -4.61 -9.52 -11.06
N ARG A 104 -5.51 -10.52 -11.12
CA ARG A 104 -6.14 -10.98 -12.36
C ARG A 104 -6.92 -9.87 -13.09
N ASP A 105 -7.48 -8.92 -12.34
CA ASP A 105 -8.16 -7.74 -12.88
C ASP A 105 -7.22 -6.56 -13.23
N GLY A 106 -5.89 -6.80 -13.16
CA GLY A 106 -4.85 -5.80 -13.36
C GLY A 106 -4.81 -4.76 -12.25
N ARG A 107 -5.06 -5.14 -11.00
CA ARG A 107 -4.98 -4.28 -9.82
C ARG A 107 -4.10 -4.90 -8.74
N ILE A 108 -3.08 -4.19 -8.30
CA ILE A 108 -2.21 -4.65 -7.21
C ILE A 108 -2.75 -4.09 -5.89
N VAL A 109 -3.15 -4.99 -5.00
CA VAL A 109 -3.74 -4.66 -3.69
C VAL A 109 -3.09 -5.49 -2.60
N SER A 110 -2.61 -4.85 -1.54
CA SER A 110 -2.13 -5.53 -0.33
C SER A 110 -3.04 -5.27 0.86
N GLU A 111 -3.61 -6.32 1.44
CA GLU A 111 -4.49 -6.23 2.62
C GLU A 111 -3.78 -5.55 3.80
N ARG A 112 -2.48 -5.86 4.00
CA ARG A 112 -1.62 -5.20 5.00
C ARG A 112 -1.64 -3.68 4.84
N MET A 113 -1.55 -3.20 3.60
CA MET A 113 -1.51 -1.76 3.33
C MET A 113 -2.87 -1.11 3.54
N LEU A 114 -3.96 -1.79 3.16
CA LEU A 114 -5.32 -1.33 3.45
C LEU A 114 -5.62 -1.28 4.95
N GLU A 115 -5.15 -2.26 5.72
CA GLU A 115 -5.27 -2.28 7.18
C GLU A 115 -4.49 -1.12 7.82
N ASN A 116 -3.22 -0.93 7.41
CA ASN A 116 -2.41 0.20 7.85
C ASN A 116 -3.08 1.54 7.54
N ALA A 117 -3.55 1.71 6.31
CA ALA A 117 -4.26 2.88 5.85
C ALA A 117 -5.53 3.15 6.67
N SER A 118 -6.32 2.11 6.96
CA SER A 118 -7.52 2.21 7.80
C SER A 118 -7.20 2.72 9.21
N GLN A 119 -6.13 2.20 9.83
CA GLN A 119 -5.72 2.64 11.17
C GLN A 119 -5.24 4.10 11.17
N VAL A 120 -4.46 4.49 10.16
CA VAL A 120 -4.00 5.87 9.99
C VAL A 120 -5.16 6.81 9.68
N GLY A 121 -6.10 6.41 8.82
CA GLY A 121 -7.30 7.16 8.47
C GLY A 121 -8.17 7.49 9.68
N LYS A 122 -8.41 6.50 10.57
CA LYS A 122 -9.10 6.72 11.85
C LYS A 122 -8.40 7.77 12.72
N LYS A 123 -7.07 7.70 12.82
CA LYS A 123 -6.27 8.68 13.59
C LYS A 123 -6.34 10.08 12.97
N ARG A 124 -6.23 10.19 11.65
CA ARG A 124 -6.35 11.44 10.88
C ARG A 124 -7.73 12.09 11.09
N ALA A 125 -8.81 11.32 10.93
CA ALA A 125 -10.17 11.79 11.14
C ALA A 125 -10.41 12.31 12.57
N ALA A 126 -9.98 11.54 13.58
CA ALA A 126 -10.08 11.94 14.98
C ALA A 126 -9.28 13.23 15.27
N GLY A 127 -8.06 13.33 14.74
CA GLY A 127 -7.21 14.52 14.87
C GLY A 127 -7.84 15.76 14.24
N ALA A 128 -8.38 15.63 13.03
CA ALA A 128 -9.08 16.72 12.33
C ALA A 128 -10.31 17.21 13.11
N LYS A 129 -11.11 16.28 13.64
CA LYS A 129 -12.28 16.61 14.47
C LYS A 129 -11.89 17.33 15.76
N ALA A 130 -10.85 16.83 16.45
CA ALA A 130 -10.34 17.46 17.67
C ALA A 130 -9.81 18.87 17.43
N ALA A 131 -9.05 19.08 16.35
CA ALA A 131 -8.56 20.40 15.96
C ALA A 131 -9.72 21.36 15.69
N SER A 132 -10.71 20.95 14.90
CA SER A 132 -11.88 21.78 14.58
C SER A 132 -12.63 22.24 15.83
N ASN A 133 -12.86 21.34 16.79
CA ASN A 133 -13.51 21.67 18.06
C ASN A 133 -12.70 22.70 18.88
N ARG A 134 -11.37 22.60 18.88
CA ARG A 134 -10.49 23.56 19.58
C ARG A 134 -10.60 24.96 18.97
N TRP A 135 -10.58 25.07 17.64
CA TRP A 135 -10.70 26.36 16.95
C TRP A 135 -12.09 26.98 17.10
N ALA A 136 -13.15 26.18 17.16
CA ALA A 136 -14.51 26.66 17.40
C ALA A 136 -14.65 27.28 18.80
N LYS A 137 -14.07 26.65 19.83
CA LYS A 137 -14.07 27.17 21.20
C LYS A 137 -13.28 28.47 21.37
N LYS A 138 -12.23 28.70 20.56
CA LYS A 138 -11.40 29.93 20.62
C LYS A 138 -12.09 31.15 19.98
N LYS A 139 -13.19 30.95 19.27
CA LYS A 139 -14.00 32.02 18.64
C LYS A 139 -15.21 32.44 19.48
N GLN A 140 -15.46 31.78 20.61
CA GLN A 140 -16.41 32.21 21.65
C GLN A 140 -15.64 32.94 22.75
#